data_AF-A0A452YTJ6-F1
#
_entry.id   AF-A0A452YTJ6-F1
#
_cell.length_a   1.000
_cell.length_b   1.000
_cell.length_c   1.000
_cell.angle_alpha   90.00
_cell.angle_beta   90.00
_cell.angle_gamma   90.00
#
_symmetry.space_group_name_H-M   'P 1'
#
loop_
_entity.id
_entity.type
_entity.pdbx_description
1 polymer ?
#
loop_
_entity_poly.entity_id
_entity_poly.type
_entity_poly.pdbx_seq_one_letter_code
_entity_poly.pdbx_strand_id
1 'polypeptide(L)'
;MSFFRDDISGNNSIRPFFSSLVALQGAEKNLNKDCLNSTLDPYLCFFPQYALQNIKTPYFILNSAYDVYQFHHIFVPPSSDPRGHWSRCKADPSACSTLQIATLQGLRSAMLTALKLFEGEPEVGMFINSCFAHCQSELQDTWFAPNSPTLDNEVLIIDEVKLYACGFLVMHGVCTKIILEFQTIAELVGDWYFERGAAQEIDCAYPCDSTCHNIIPSNQVGN
;
A
#
# COMPACT_ATOMS: atom_id res chain seq x y z
N MET A 1 -3.96 -4.25 -4.69
CA MET A 1 -3.27 -5.10 -5.71
C MET A 1 -2.19 -5.87 -4.97
N SER A 2 -2.15 -7.20 -5.02
CA SER A 2 -1.22 -7.97 -4.15
C SER A 2 0.18 -8.04 -4.74
N PHE A 3 1.18 -7.55 -4.00
CA PHE A 3 2.59 -7.70 -4.35
C PHE A 3 3.03 -9.14 -4.03
N PHE A 4 3.60 -9.83 -5.00
CA PHE A 4 3.97 -11.23 -4.80
C PHE A 4 5.05 -11.39 -3.71
N ARG A 5 4.81 -12.35 -2.82
CA ARG A 5 5.73 -12.87 -1.81
C ARG A 5 5.38 -14.34 -1.52
N ASP A 6 6.38 -15.16 -1.22
CA ASP A 6 6.17 -16.53 -0.72
C ASP A 6 5.48 -16.52 0.65
N ASP A 7 4.77 -17.60 0.97
CA ASP A 7 4.11 -17.75 2.27
C ASP A 7 5.11 -17.94 3.43
N ILE A 8 4.62 -17.96 4.67
CA ILE A 8 5.45 -18.13 5.87
C ILE A 8 6.22 -19.47 5.94
N SER A 9 5.89 -20.44 5.09
CA SER A 9 6.64 -21.70 4.94
C SER A 9 7.69 -21.65 3.83
N GLY A 10 7.78 -20.53 3.10
CA GLY A 10 8.66 -20.36 1.94
C GLY A 10 8.09 -20.96 0.66
N ASN A 11 6.82 -21.39 0.66
CA ASN A 11 6.18 -21.96 -0.52
C ASN A 11 5.48 -20.87 -1.36
N ASN A 12 5.50 -21.06 -2.67
CA ASN A 12 4.99 -20.07 -3.63
C ASN A 12 3.53 -20.35 -4.04
N SER A 13 2.66 -20.66 -3.07
CA SER A 13 1.29 -21.16 -3.27
C SER A 13 0.43 -20.34 -4.23
N ILE A 14 0.70 -19.04 -4.37
CA ILE A 14 -0.04 -18.12 -5.25
C ILE A 14 0.38 -18.19 -6.73
N ARG A 15 1.61 -18.62 -7.04
CA ARG A 15 2.07 -18.69 -8.45
C ARG A 15 1.34 -19.77 -9.26
N PRO A 16 1.21 -21.02 -8.77
CA PRO A 16 0.43 -22.03 -9.48
C PRO A 16 -1.03 -21.62 -9.68
N PHE A 17 -1.61 -20.89 -8.72
CA PHE A 17 -2.96 -20.35 -8.84
C PHE A 17 -3.09 -19.38 -10.03
N PHE A 18 -2.25 -18.34 -10.10
CA PHE A 18 -2.29 -17.39 -11.22
C PHE A 18 -1.86 -18.00 -12.55
N SER A 19 -0.88 -18.91 -12.55
CA SER A 19 -0.52 -19.68 -13.73
C SER A 19 -1.72 -20.47 -14.29
N SER A 20 -2.43 -21.18 -13.42
CA SER A 20 -3.65 -21.93 -13.78
C SER A 20 -4.77 -21.00 -14.23
N LEU A 21 -4.95 -19.84 -13.58
CA LEU A 21 -5.95 -18.84 -13.96
C LEU A 21 -5.71 -18.31 -15.39
N VAL A 22 -4.47 -17.95 -15.71
CA VAL A 22 -4.11 -17.45 -17.05
C VAL A 22 -4.35 -18.50 -18.12
N ALA A 23 -3.92 -19.75 -17.86
CA ALA A 23 -4.12 -20.86 -18.77
C ALA A 23 -5.62 -21.17 -18.97
N LEU A 24 -6.39 -21.23 -17.88
CA LEU A 24 -7.82 -21.56 -17.91
C LEU A 24 -8.64 -20.52 -18.66
N GLN A 25 -8.39 -19.23 -18.42
CA GLN A 25 -9.15 -18.13 -19.02
C GLN A 25 -8.62 -17.70 -20.39
N GLY A 26 -7.45 -18.19 -20.80
CA GLY A 26 -6.74 -17.69 -21.98
C GLY A 26 -6.43 -16.19 -21.87
N ALA A 27 -6.12 -15.73 -20.66
CA ALA A 27 -5.97 -14.31 -20.33
C ALA A 27 -4.72 -13.68 -20.96
N GLU A 28 -3.73 -14.50 -21.33
CA GLU A 28 -2.45 -14.07 -21.89
C GLU A 28 -2.60 -13.09 -23.06
N LYS A 29 -3.56 -13.33 -23.96
CA LYS A 29 -3.82 -12.47 -25.14
C LYS A 29 -4.22 -11.04 -24.79
N ASN A 30 -4.67 -10.80 -23.56
CA ASN A 30 -5.16 -9.52 -23.07
C ASN A 30 -4.15 -8.82 -22.14
N LEU A 31 -3.05 -9.47 -21.79
CA LEU A 31 -2.02 -8.87 -20.96
C LEU A 31 -1.17 -7.87 -21.75
N ASN A 32 -0.52 -6.97 -21.01
CA ASN A 32 0.37 -5.97 -21.59
C ASN A 32 1.52 -6.65 -22.34
N LYS A 33 1.66 -6.36 -23.64
CA LYS A 33 2.66 -6.98 -24.51
C LYS A 33 4.10 -6.67 -24.07
N ASP A 34 4.36 -5.47 -23.56
CA ASP A 34 5.68 -5.08 -23.07
C ASP A 34 6.04 -5.90 -21.80
N CYS A 35 5.05 -6.17 -20.95
CA CYS A 35 5.20 -7.09 -19.81
C CYS A 35 5.44 -8.55 -20.24
N LEU A 36 4.69 -9.04 -21.24
CA LEU A 36 4.89 -10.39 -21.78
C LEU A 36 6.28 -10.57 -22.40
N ASN A 37 6.81 -9.52 -23.03
CA ASN A 37 8.16 -9.57 -23.63
C ASN A 37 9.28 -9.51 -22.59
N SER A 38 9.02 -9.01 -21.37
CA SER A 38 10.01 -8.87 -20.29
C SER A 38 10.01 -10.04 -19.30
N THR A 39 9.10 -11.01 -19.46
CA THR A 39 8.98 -12.16 -18.56
C THR A 39 8.84 -13.47 -19.35
N LEU A 40 9.31 -14.58 -18.78
CA LEU A 40 9.12 -15.91 -19.38
C LEU A 40 7.74 -16.51 -19.08
N ASP A 41 7.09 -16.00 -18.03
CA ASP A 41 5.87 -16.55 -17.45
C ASP A 41 4.75 -15.50 -17.54
N PRO A 42 3.74 -15.67 -18.42
CA PRO A 42 2.69 -14.67 -18.63
C PRO A 42 1.92 -14.28 -17.36
N TYR A 43 1.73 -15.21 -16.43
CA TYR A 43 1.02 -14.97 -15.18
C TYR A 43 1.72 -13.94 -14.27
N LEU A 44 3.03 -13.69 -14.46
CA LEU A 44 3.74 -12.68 -13.69
C LEU A 44 3.19 -11.28 -13.93
N CYS A 45 2.61 -11.03 -15.11
CA CYS A 45 1.97 -9.76 -15.45
C CYS A 45 0.65 -9.49 -14.71
N PHE A 46 0.19 -10.40 -13.84
CA PHE A 46 -0.87 -10.10 -12.85
C PHE A 46 -0.33 -9.46 -11.58
N PHE A 47 0.97 -9.58 -11.30
CA PHE A 47 1.55 -9.00 -10.09
C PHE A 47 2.13 -7.62 -10.38
N PRO A 48 1.84 -6.61 -9.53
CA PRO A 48 2.20 -5.22 -9.77
C PRO A 48 3.71 -5.02 -9.95
N GLN A 49 4.57 -5.76 -9.25
CA GLN A 49 6.02 -5.62 -9.41
C GLN A 49 6.55 -5.89 -10.84
N TYR A 50 5.79 -6.63 -11.67
CA TYR A 50 6.14 -6.86 -13.08
C TYR A 50 5.27 -6.02 -14.01
N ALA A 51 3.98 -5.88 -13.70
CA ALA A 51 3.04 -5.19 -14.57
C ALA A 51 3.26 -3.67 -14.61
N LEU A 52 3.52 -3.04 -13.47
CA LEU A 52 3.51 -1.58 -13.32
C LEU A 52 4.60 -0.89 -14.16
N GLN A 53 5.77 -1.52 -14.34
CA GLN A 53 6.87 -0.99 -15.16
C GLN A 53 6.50 -0.83 -16.64
N ASN A 54 5.44 -1.51 -17.08
CA ASN A 54 5.01 -1.54 -18.48
C ASN A 54 3.78 -0.67 -18.74
N ILE A 55 3.28 0.05 -17.72
CA ILE A 55 2.16 0.98 -17.84
C ILE A 55 2.70 2.36 -18.24
N LYS A 56 2.14 2.94 -19.30
CA LYS A 56 2.57 4.23 -19.87
C LYS A 56 1.71 5.41 -19.47
N THR A 57 0.48 5.15 -19.03
CA THR A 57 -0.45 6.18 -18.57
C THR A 57 -0.17 6.48 -17.11
N PRO A 58 -0.23 7.74 -16.66
CA PRO A 58 -0.10 8.07 -15.24
C PRO A 58 -1.05 7.25 -14.37
N TYR A 59 -0.58 6.79 -13.21
CA TYR A 59 -1.36 5.97 -12.29
C TYR A 59 -1.00 6.24 -10.83
N PHE A 60 -1.96 5.96 -9.94
CA PHE A 60 -1.81 6.11 -8.50
C PHE A 60 -1.86 4.75 -7.81
N ILE A 61 -0.83 4.43 -7.03
CA ILE A 61 -0.73 3.20 -6.26
C ILE A 61 -1.31 3.43 -4.86
N LEU A 62 -2.53 2.95 -4.64
CA LEU A 62 -3.13 2.90 -3.31
C LEU A 62 -3.07 1.46 -2.77
N ASN A 63 -2.35 1.24 -1.66
CA ASN A 63 -2.35 -0.08 -1.03
C ASN A 63 -1.93 -0.01 0.45
N SER A 64 -2.60 -0.77 1.30
CA SER A 64 -2.12 -1.00 2.67
C SER A 64 -0.86 -1.88 2.67
N ALA A 65 0.14 -1.55 3.49
CA ALA A 65 1.34 -2.37 3.68
C ALA A 65 1.02 -3.76 4.29
N TYR A 66 -0.12 -3.89 4.97
CA TYR A 66 -0.60 -5.11 5.62
C TYR A 66 -1.99 -5.48 5.07
N ASP A 67 -2.11 -5.50 3.74
CA ASP A 67 -3.36 -5.87 3.06
C ASP A 67 -3.91 -7.20 3.61
N VAL A 68 -5.10 -7.15 4.20
CA VAL A 68 -5.64 -8.29 4.96
C VAL A 68 -5.96 -9.48 4.07
N TYR A 69 -6.30 -9.26 2.80
CA TYR A 69 -6.53 -10.35 1.86
C TYR A 69 -5.22 -11.08 1.56
N GLN A 70 -4.18 -10.32 1.21
CA GLN A 70 -2.83 -10.85 1.01
C GLN A 70 -2.31 -11.56 2.27
N PHE A 71 -2.45 -10.95 3.44
CA PHE A 71 -2.04 -11.56 4.70
C PHE A 71 -2.77 -12.90 4.95
N HIS A 72 -4.10 -12.90 4.85
CA HIS A 72 -4.90 -14.06 5.26
C HIS A 72 -4.88 -15.23 4.27
N HIS A 73 -4.81 -14.94 2.96
CA HIS A 73 -5.01 -15.93 1.90
C HIS A 73 -3.75 -16.26 1.11
N ILE A 74 -2.74 -15.38 1.11
CA ILE A 74 -1.53 -15.54 0.30
C ILE A 74 -0.32 -15.78 1.20
N PHE A 75 -0.12 -14.93 2.19
CA PHE A 75 1.07 -14.97 3.04
C PHE A 75 0.97 -16.01 4.17
N VAL A 76 -0.21 -16.12 4.79
CA VAL A 76 -0.49 -17.11 5.83
C VAL A 76 -1.73 -17.93 5.49
N PRO A 77 -1.80 -18.67 4.38
CA PRO A 77 -2.93 -19.55 4.10
C PRO A 77 -3.07 -20.67 5.15
N PRO A 78 -4.25 -21.32 5.28
CA PRO A 78 -4.43 -22.48 6.17
C PRO A 78 -3.41 -23.61 5.93
N SER A 79 -2.93 -23.77 4.69
CA SER A 79 -1.92 -24.76 4.34
C SER A 79 -0.54 -24.52 4.98
N SER A 80 -0.18 -23.26 5.25
CA SER A 80 1.09 -22.90 5.89
C SER A 80 0.98 -22.69 7.40
N ASP A 81 -0.24 -22.60 7.94
CA ASP A 81 -0.53 -22.56 9.38
C ASP A 81 -1.57 -23.62 9.81
N PRO A 82 -1.27 -24.92 9.66
CA PRO A 82 -2.24 -26.00 9.95
C PRO A 82 -2.60 -26.11 11.43
N ARG A 83 -1.81 -25.51 12.32
CA ARG A 83 -2.05 -25.48 13.78
C ARG A 83 -2.75 -24.20 14.24
N GLY A 84 -3.01 -23.25 13.34
CA GLY A 84 -3.73 -22.03 13.64
C GLY A 84 -2.98 -21.06 14.57
N HIS A 85 -1.64 -21.06 14.57
CA HIS A 85 -0.82 -20.16 15.38
C HIS A 85 -1.04 -18.68 15.06
N TRP A 86 -1.48 -18.37 13.84
CA TRP A 86 -1.76 -17.02 13.36
C TRP A 86 -3.22 -16.61 13.50
N SER A 87 -4.12 -17.52 13.89
CA SER A 87 -5.57 -17.24 13.94
C SER A 87 -5.91 -16.03 14.81
N ARG A 88 -5.25 -15.88 15.97
CA ARG A 88 -5.45 -14.72 16.86
C ARG A 88 -4.96 -13.43 16.22
N CYS A 89 -3.77 -13.46 15.62
CA CYS A 89 -3.14 -12.32 14.95
C CYS A 89 -3.96 -11.87 13.71
N LYS A 90 -4.55 -12.82 12.97
CA LYS A 90 -5.45 -12.53 11.84
C LYS A 90 -6.77 -11.90 12.28
N ALA A 91 -7.30 -12.33 13.43
CA ALA A 91 -8.54 -11.77 13.96
C ALA A 91 -8.32 -10.38 14.60
N ASP A 92 -7.16 -10.17 15.20
CA ASP A 92 -6.80 -8.94 15.90
C ASP A 92 -5.28 -8.71 15.78
N PRO A 93 -4.84 -7.70 14.99
CA PRO A 93 -3.42 -7.34 14.85
C PRO A 93 -2.74 -6.97 16.17
N SER A 94 -3.49 -6.53 17.18
CA SER A 94 -2.93 -6.24 18.51
C SER A 94 -2.59 -7.51 19.30
N ALA A 95 -3.18 -8.65 18.93
CA ALA A 95 -2.91 -9.95 19.53
C ALA A 95 -1.71 -10.68 18.91
N CYS A 96 -1.06 -10.10 17.90
CA CYS A 96 0.14 -10.65 17.28
C CYS A 96 1.32 -10.63 18.26
N SER A 97 2.07 -11.72 18.33
CA SER A 97 3.36 -11.75 19.03
C SER A 97 4.42 -10.90 18.32
N THR A 98 5.48 -10.52 19.03
CA THR A 98 6.62 -9.77 18.45
C THR A 98 7.21 -10.46 17.22
N LEU A 99 7.26 -11.80 17.20
CA LEU A 99 7.76 -12.56 16.04
C LEU A 99 6.79 -12.48 14.84
N GLN A 100 5.48 -12.54 15.09
CA GLN A 100 4.46 -12.39 14.04
C GLN A 100 4.50 -10.98 13.44
N ILE A 101 4.62 -9.95 14.28
CA ILE A 101 4.80 -8.58 13.82
C ILE A 101 6.09 -8.46 12.98
N ALA A 102 7.23 -8.95 13.47
CA ALA A 102 8.48 -8.92 12.70
C ALA A 102 8.37 -9.62 11.34
N THR A 103 7.61 -10.71 11.27
CA THR A 103 7.34 -11.43 10.02
C THR A 103 6.45 -10.61 9.07
N LEU A 104 5.42 -9.92 9.59
CA LEU A 104 4.59 -8.98 8.82
C LEU A 104 5.38 -7.74 8.37
N GLN A 105 6.33 -7.27 9.18
CA GLN A 105 7.25 -6.22 8.74
C GLN A 105 8.09 -6.66 7.54
N GLY A 106 8.49 -7.94 7.49
CA GLY A 106 9.13 -8.53 6.32
C GLY A 106 8.26 -8.47 5.05
N LEU A 107 6.94 -8.63 5.19
CA LEU A 107 5.98 -8.46 4.09
C LEU A 107 5.95 -7.00 3.61
N ARG A 108 5.84 -6.04 4.53
CA ARG A 108 5.93 -4.60 4.21
C ARG A 108 7.23 -4.26 3.50
N SER A 109 8.38 -4.68 4.03
CA SER A 109 9.69 -4.40 3.42
C SER A 109 9.80 -4.96 2.00
N ALA A 110 9.21 -6.13 1.73
CA ALA A 110 9.20 -6.71 0.39
C ALA A 110 8.42 -5.85 -0.61
N MET A 111 7.23 -5.38 -0.19
CA MET A 111 6.40 -4.49 -1.00
C MET A 111 7.10 -3.16 -1.28
N LEU A 112 7.66 -2.51 -0.25
CA LEU A 112 8.41 -1.26 -0.42
C LEU A 112 9.63 -1.44 -1.33
N THR A 113 10.34 -2.57 -1.21
CA THR A 113 11.45 -2.88 -2.12
C THR A 113 10.99 -2.97 -3.59
N ALA A 114 9.80 -3.55 -3.84
CA ALA A 114 9.23 -3.62 -5.18
C ALA A 114 8.75 -2.25 -5.69
N LEU A 115 8.32 -1.37 -4.78
CA LEU A 115 7.84 -0.03 -5.10
C LEU A 115 8.95 0.99 -5.34
N LYS A 116 10.16 0.73 -4.83
CA LYS A 116 11.32 1.61 -4.97
C LYS A 116 11.65 2.03 -6.40
N LEU A 117 11.29 1.21 -7.39
CA LEU A 117 11.49 1.53 -8.82
C LEU A 117 10.56 2.64 -9.32
N PHE A 118 9.50 2.95 -8.58
CA PHE A 118 8.52 3.99 -8.89
C PHE A 118 8.64 5.20 -7.95
N GLU A 119 9.50 5.10 -6.92
CA GLU A 119 9.82 6.22 -6.05
C GLU A 119 10.58 7.29 -6.86
N GLY A 120 10.15 8.54 -6.80
CA GLY A 120 10.63 9.67 -7.61
C GLY A 120 10.07 9.80 -9.03
N GLU A 121 9.26 8.85 -9.54
CA GLU A 121 8.68 8.96 -10.89
C GLU A 121 7.56 10.02 -10.92
N PRO A 122 7.65 11.05 -11.79
CA PRO A 122 6.76 12.22 -11.74
C PRO A 122 5.31 11.90 -12.10
N GLU A 123 5.08 10.88 -12.94
CA GLU A 123 3.74 10.46 -13.38
C GLU A 123 3.12 9.37 -12.50
N VAL A 124 3.83 8.92 -11.45
CA VAL A 124 3.37 7.84 -10.57
C VAL A 124 3.13 8.38 -9.17
N GLY A 125 1.86 8.34 -8.76
CA GLY A 125 1.45 8.62 -7.40
C GLY A 125 1.49 7.37 -6.54
N MET A 126 1.76 7.49 -5.24
CA MET A 126 1.61 6.38 -4.30
C MET A 126 1.20 6.81 -2.90
N PHE A 127 0.35 5.99 -2.29
CA PHE A 127 -0.03 6.07 -0.89
C PHE A 127 -0.04 4.67 -0.27
N ILE A 128 0.91 4.44 0.64
CA ILE A 128 1.09 3.17 1.35
C ILE A 128 0.97 3.39 2.84
N ASN A 129 -0.17 2.99 3.44
CA ASN A 129 -0.39 3.12 4.89
C ASN A 129 -0.11 1.85 5.69
N SER A 130 0.03 2.01 7.01
CA SER A 130 0.32 0.92 7.94
C SER A 130 -0.91 0.21 8.50
N CYS A 131 -2.10 0.49 7.97
CA CYS A 131 -3.36 -0.08 8.45
C CYS A 131 -3.55 -1.53 7.99
N PHE A 132 -4.21 -2.36 8.78
CA PHE A 132 -4.69 -3.66 8.31
C PHE A 132 -6.04 -3.48 7.62
N ALA A 133 -6.04 -3.28 6.31
CA ALA A 133 -7.26 -3.05 5.53
C ALA A 133 -7.16 -3.66 4.13
N HIS A 134 -8.30 -3.82 3.45
CA HIS A 134 -8.40 -4.22 2.05
C HIS A 134 -9.39 -3.28 1.35
N CYS A 135 -9.24 -3.06 0.04
CA CYS A 135 -10.14 -2.21 -0.76
C CYS A 135 -10.39 -0.80 -0.18
N GLN A 136 -9.32 -0.04 0.13
CA GLN A 136 -9.41 1.23 0.86
C GLN A 136 -10.16 2.37 0.14
N SER A 137 -10.40 2.24 -1.17
CA SER A 137 -11.19 3.20 -1.96
C SER A 137 -12.70 2.87 -2.03
N GLU A 138 -13.14 1.71 -1.51
CA GLU A 138 -14.54 1.30 -1.61
C GLU A 138 -15.43 1.87 -0.49
N LEU A 139 -14.86 2.11 0.69
CA LEU A 139 -15.59 2.58 1.88
C LEU A 139 -15.21 4.03 2.20
N GLN A 140 -16.21 4.86 2.51
CA GLN A 140 -15.97 6.25 2.90
C GLN A 140 -15.14 6.34 4.18
N ASP A 141 -15.33 5.41 5.12
CA ASP A 141 -14.62 5.31 6.39
C ASP A 141 -13.10 5.14 6.22
N THR A 142 -12.63 4.69 5.05
CA THR A 142 -11.20 4.65 4.70
C THR A 142 -10.80 5.67 3.66
N TRP A 143 -11.74 6.15 2.84
CA TRP A 143 -11.45 6.99 1.68
C TRP A 143 -11.48 8.49 1.98
N PHE A 144 -12.54 9.00 2.61
CA PHE A 144 -12.81 10.45 2.72
C PHE A 144 -13.56 10.89 4.00
N ALA A 145 -13.94 9.96 4.88
CA ALA A 145 -14.61 10.33 6.11
C ALA A 145 -13.70 11.23 7.00
N PRO A 146 -14.25 12.13 7.84
CA PRO A 146 -13.45 13.01 8.70
C PRO A 146 -12.49 12.29 9.65
N ASN A 147 -12.75 11.02 9.95
CA ASN A 147 -11.90 10.15 10.76
C ASN A 147 -11.23 9.04 9.93
N SER A 148 -11.24 9.11 8.60
CA SER A 148 -10.53 8.12 7.78
C SER A 148 -9.02 8.19 8.03
N PRO A 149 -8.27 7.12 7.75
CA PRO A 149 -6.83 7.12 7.93
C PRO A 149 -6.16 8.27 7.18
N THR A 150 -5.24 8.93 7.85
CA THR A 150 -4.46 10.06 7.34
C THR A 150 -3.00 9.86 7.72
N LEU A 151 -2.07 10.35 6.91
CA LEU A 151 -0.67 10.34 7.32
C LEU A 151 -0.37 11.45 8.31
N ASP A 152 0.39 11.08 9.35
CA ASP A 152 1.11 12.04 10.19
C ASP A 152 2.22 12.67 9.34
N ASN A 153 2.01 13.88 8.81
CA ASN A 153 3.11 14.67 8.29
C ASN A 153 3.97 15.14 9.46
N GLU A 154 5.06 14.42 9.77
CA GLU A 154 6.22 15.07 10.38
C GLU A 154 6.65 16.18 9.43
N VAL A 155 6.43 17.43 9.89
CA VAL A 155 6.89 18.71 9.34
C VAL A 155 7.74 18.56 8.07
N LEU A 156 7.16 18.93 6.93
CA LEU A 156 7.91 19.21 5.71
C LEU A 156 9.00 20.24 6.03
N ILE A 157 10.24 19.78 6.22
CA ILE A 157 11.41 20.64 6.11
C ILE A 157 11.56 20.91 4.61
N ILE A 158 11.07 22.08 4.19
CA ILE A 158 11.31 22.62 2.86
C ILE A 158 12.78 23.07 2.86
N ASP A 159 13.68 22.19 2.41
CA ASP A 159 15.05 22.59 2.14
C ASP A 159 15.06 23.62 0.99
N GLU A 160 15.69 24.76 1.29
CA GLU A 160 15.86 25.97 0.47
C GLU A 160 14.74 27.02 0.44
N VAL A 161 14.28 27.48 1.61
CA VAL A 161 14.20 28.94 1.82
C VAL A 161 14.91 29.27 3.12
N LYS A 162 16.08 29.89 3.01
CA LYS A 162 16.79 30.52 4.13
C LYS A 162 15.79 31.31 4.96
N LEU A 163 15.56 30.84 6.18
CA LEU A 163 14.85 31.55 7.24
C LEU A 163 15.67 32.81 7.59
N TYR A 164 15.59 33.87 6.78
CA TYR A 164 16.02 35.19 7.21
C TYR A 164 14.91 35.73 8.09
N ALA A 165 15.21 35.76 9.39
CA ALA A 165 14.56 36.65 10.32
C ALA A 165 14.41 38.05 9.69
N CYS A 166 13.18 38.51 9.55
CA CYS A 166 12.90 39.94 9.53
C CYS A 166 11.61 40.16 10.31
N GLY A 167 11.75 40.85 11.45
CA GLY A 167 10.63 41.25 12.27
C GLY A 167 9.68 42.18 11.52
N PHE A 168 8.42 42.16 11.97
CA PHE A 168 7.48 43.27 11.94
C PHE A 168 7.42 44.10 10.64
N LEU A 169 6.54 43.70 9.70
CA LEU A 169 5.71 44.64 8.94
C LEU A 169 4.58 43.88 8.23
N VAL A 170 3.35 44.18 8.66
CA VAL A 170 2.12 43.82 7.97
C VAL A 170 2.08 44.59 6.66
N MET A 171 2.15 43.93 5.50
CA MET A 171 1.57 44.40 4.24
C MET A 171 1.26 43.20 3.33
N HIS A 172 -0.04 43.03 3.02
CA HIS A 172 -0.58 42.26 1.89
C HIS A 172 -0.30 40.73 1.87
N GLY A 173 -1.07 40.02 2.69
CA GLY A 173 -1.83 38.83 2.29
C GLY A 173 -1.18 37.82 1.34
N VAL A 174 -0.22 37.05 1.85
CA VAL A 174 -0.22 35.59 1.65
C VAL A 174 0.20 34.99 2.99
N CYS A 175 -0.79 34.61 3.79
CA CYS A 175 -0.54 33.66 4.86
C CYS A 175 -0.44 32.32 4.15
N THR A 176 0.78 31.90 3.79
CA THR A 176 1.01 30.51 3.39
C THR A 176 0.62 29.69 4.60
N LYS A 177 -0.60 29.18 4.56
CA LYS A 177 -1.21 28.36 5.59
C LYS A 177 -0.34 27.10 5.62
N ILE A 178 0.66 27.05 6.49
CA ILE A 178 1.24 25.77 6.92
C ILE A 178 0.15 25.15 7.78
N ILE A 179 -0.76 24.45 7.11
CA ILE A 179 -1.72 23.60 7.78
C ILE A 179 -0.99 22.28 7.91
N LEU A 180 -0.75 21.86 9.15
CA LEU A 180 -0.61 20.43 9.45
C LEU A 180 -1.98 19.83 9.19
N GLU A 181 -2.34 19.68 7.91
CA GLU A 181 -3.60 19.10 7.47
C GLU A 181 -3.33 17.61 7.30
N PHE A 182 -3.93 16.83 8.21
CA PHE A 182 -4.14 15.41 8.01
C PHE A 182 -4.92 15.24 6.71
N GLN A 183 -4.28 14.74 5.66
CA GLN A 183 -4.93 14.53 4.37
C GLN A 183 -5.53 13.12 4.30
N THR A 184 -6.79 13.05 3.89
CA THR A 184 -7.46 11.80 3.57
C THR A 184 -6.92 11.20 2.27
N ILE A 185 -7.18 9.92 2.03
CA ILE A 185 -6.78 9.24 0.78
C ILE A 185 -7.38 9.96 -0.45
N ALA A 186 -8.64 10.39 -0.35
CA ALA A 186 -9.33 11.09 -1.44
C ALA A 186 -8.67 12.44 -1.78
N GLU A 187 -8.25 13.19 -0.77
CA GLU A 187 -7.56 14.46 -0.95
C GLU A 187 -6.19 14.25 -1.59
N LEU A 188 -5.41 13.27 -1.12
CA LEU A 188 -4.12 12.91 -1.68
C LEU A 188 -4.21 12.50 -3.15
N VAL A 189 -5.17 11.64 -3.49
CA VAL A 189 -5.39 11.25 -4.90
C VAL A 189 -5.82 12.44 -5.74
N GLY A 190 -6.66 13.32 -5.21
CA GLY A 190 -7.07 14.55 -5.88
C GLY A 190 -5.90 15.50 -6.11
N ASP A 191 -5.03 15.68 -5.11
CA ASP A 191 -3.87 16.56 -5.20
C ASP A 191 -2.82 16.01 -6.17
N TRP A 192 -2.60 14.70 -6.20
CA TRP A 192 -1.78 14.07 -7.23
C TRP A 192 -2.37 14.29 -8.64
N TYR A 193 -3.67 14.00 -8.83
CA TYR A 193 -4.30 14.06 -10.16
C TYR A 193 -4.28 15.47 -10.77
N PHE A 194 -4.39 16.50 -9.93
CA PHE A 194 -4.39 17.90 -10.35
C PHE A 194 -3.04 18.60 -10.14
N GLU A 195 -1.97 17.85 -9.87
CA GLU A 195 -0.60 18.36 -9.71
C GLU A 195 -0.48 19.44 -8.61
N ARG A 196 -1.19 19.26 -7.50
CA ARG A 196 -1.25 20.22 -6.37
C ARG A 196 -0.45 19.81 -5.14
N GLY A 197 0.02 18.57 -5.05
CA GLY A 197 0.63 18.03 -3.84
C GLY A 197 1.71 16.99 -4.10
N ALA A 198 2.24 16.41 -3.02
CA ALA A 198 3.24 15.36 -3.10
C ALA A 198 2.68 14.13 -3.81
N ALA A 199 3.49 13.51 -4.65
CA ALA A 199 3.12 12.30 -5.36
C ALA A 199 3.35 11.04 -4.52
N GLN A 200 4.09 11.10 -3.41
CA GLN A 200 4.60 9.91 -2.74
C GLN A 200 4.49 9.99 -1.24
N GLU A 201 3.74 9.06 -0.69
CA GLU A 201 3.37 9.06 0.70
C GLU A 201 3.42 7.63 1.25
N ILE A 202 4.42 7.35 2.08
CA ILE A 202 4.67 6.02 2.65
C ILE A 202 4.72 6.15 4.17
N ASP A 203 3.79 5.50 4.83
CA ASP A 203 3.66 5.49 6.28
C ASP A 203 4.78 4.70 6.97
N CYS A 204 4.90 4.91 8.28
CA CYS A 204 5.76 4.13 9.16
C CYS A 204 5.31 2.66 9.29
N ALA A 205 6.01 1.90 10.11
CA ALA A 205 5.70 0.49 10.36
C ALA A 205 4.69 0.36 11.51
N TYR A 206 3.62 -0.44 11.34
CA TYR A 206 2.67 -0.76 12.40
C TYR A 206 3.40 -1.19 13.70
N PRO A 207 2.98 -0.72 14.88
CA PRO A 207 1.72 0.00 15.19
C PRO A 207 1.90 1.51 15.38
N CYS A 208 2.40 2.23 14.38
CA CYS A 208 2.68 3.65 14.53
C CYS A 208 1.49 4.58 14.23
N ASP A 209 0.69 4.29 13.18
CA ASP A 209 -0.41 5.16 12.76
C ASP A 209 -1.63 4.95 13.67
N SER A 210 -1.95 5.98 14.45
CA SER A 210 -3.08 6.00 15.37
C SER A 210 -4.42 6.32 14.71
N THR A 211 -4.41 6.78 13.46
CA THR A 211 -5.59 7.08 12.64
C THR A 211 -6.09 5.85 11.86
N CYS A 212 -5.32 4.76 11.87
CA CYS A 212 -5.65 3.55 11.15
C CYS A 212 -6.95 2.89 11.59
N HIS A 213 -7.85 2.71 10.64
CA HIS A 213 -9.00 1.84 10.74
C HIS A 213 -8.63 0.43 10.26
N ASN A 214 -8.32 -0.47 11.20
CA ASN A 214 -8.04 -1.87 10.89
C ASN A 214 -9.34 -2.60 10.54
N ILE A 215 -9.58 -2.85 9.26
CA ILE A 215 -10.76 -3.54 8.72
C ILE A 215 -10.43 -5.02 8.53
N ILE A 216 -10.70 -5.81 9.57
CA ILE A 216 -10.51 -7.26 9.56
C ILE A 216 -11.82 -7.96 9.20
N PRO A 217 -11.89 -8.75 8.11
CA PRO A 217 -13.09 -9.50 7.77
C PRO A 217 -13.42 -10.54 8.85
N SER A 218 -14.60 -10.42 9.47
CA SER A 218 -15.07 -11.25 10.59
C SER A 218 -15.35 -12.71 10.23
N ASN A 219 -15.44 -13.06 8.95
CA ASN A 219 -15.90 -14.38 8.48
C ASN A 219 -14.79 -15.31 7.94
N GLN A 220 -13.51 -14.96 8.06
CA GLN A 220 -12.41 -15.76 7.49
C GLN A 220 -11.66 -16.62 8.53
N VAL A 221 -12.14 -16.64 9.77
CA VAL A 221 -11.63 -17.48 10.87
C VAL A 221 -12.68 -18.53 11.22
N GLY A 222 -12.98 -19.45 10.30
CA GLY A 222 -13.91 -20.54 10.60
C GLY A 222 -14.47 -21.27 9.40
N ASN A 223 -13.77 -22.31 8.95
CA ASN A 223 -14.28 -23.67 8.78
C ASN A 223 -13.10 -24.64 8.51
#